data_AF-A0A1F8KIT8-F1
#
_entry.id   AF-A0A1F8KIT8-F1
#
_cell.length_a   1.000
_cell.length_b   1.000
_cell.length_c   1.000
_cell.angle_alpha   90.00
_cell.angle_beta   90.00
_cell.angle_gamma   90.00
#
_symmetry.space_group_name_H-M   'P 1'
#
loop_
_entity.id
_entity.type
_entity.pdbx_description
1 polymer ?
#
loop_
_entity_poly.entity_id
_entity_poly.type
_entity_poly.pdbx_seq_one_letter_code
_entity_poly.pdbx_strand_id
1 'polypeptide(L)'
;MKGLISTSVAIMAGLIVLVGYFFQIPILSDIRNLILDWAVTLAAIMVFIGVLNLLSINNSRIQTKQKGGFYSLILVISLLITLILGLLFKPGHPVMNFIFYSVQLPVERSLMALLAVTLLLASIHLLRRQPNLFSVIFLVTTLLILLGTAPLPFGVLPFFSDILRPFVAQVLAAAGARGILLGIALATLTTGLRVLFGVDRPYGGQ
;
A
#
# COMPACT_ATOMS: atom_id res chain seq x y z
N MET A 1 6.54 -15.03 32.63
CA MET A 1 6.88 -13.70 33.20
C MET A 1 7.49 -12.73 32.18
N LYS A 2 8.38 -13.16 31.26
CA LYS A 2 9.05 -12.26 30.29
C LYS A 2 8.09 -11.48 29.36
N GLY A 3 7.00 -12.09 28.89
CA GLY A 3 6.03 -11.44 28.00
C GLY A 3 5.22 -10.31 28.66
N LEU A 4 4.96 -10.40 29.98
CA LEU A 4 4.26 -9.36 30.74
C LEU A 4 5.13 -8.10 30.89
N ILE A 5 6.43 -8.29 31.14
CA ILE A 5 7.39 -7.20 31.27
C ILE A 5 7.52 -6.47 29.92
N SER A 6 7.70 -7.20 28.83
CA SER A 6 7.81 -6.60 27.49
C SER A 6 6.55 -5.85 27.07
N THR A 7 5.37 -6.40 27.35
CA THR A 7 4.10 -5.72 27.06
C THR A 7 3.95 -4.44 27.89
N SER A 8 4.33 -4.46 29.17
CA SER A 8 4.26 -3.29 30.05
C SER A 8 5.19 -2.17 29.56
N VAL A 9 6.40 -2.52 29.12
CA VAL A 9 7.35 -1.56 28.54
C VAL A 9 6.79 -0.95 27.25
N ALA A 10 6.18 -1.76 26.37
CA ALA A 10 5.58 -1.27 25.13
C ALA A 10 4.42 -0.29 25.40
N ILE A 11 3.53 -0.63 26.34
CA ILE A 11 2.42 0.26 26.74
C ILE A 11 2.96 1.57 27.32
N MET A 12 3.95 1.49 28.22
CA MET A 12 4.52 2.67 28.87
C MET A 12 5.23 3.59 27.87
N ALA A 13 6.01 3.02 26.95
CA ALA A 13 6.66 3.79 25.88
C ALA A 13 5.64 4.53 25.00
N GLY A 14 4.56 3.84 24.61
CA GLY A 14 3.51 4.45 23.81
C GLY A 14 2.70 5.53 24.56
N LEU A 15 2.42 5.33 25.86
CA LEU A 15 1.80 6.35 26.71
C LEU A 15 2.70 7.58 26.87
N ILE A 16 4.01 7.40 27.07
CA ILE A 16 4.96 8.51 27.17
C ILE A 16 4.97 9.33 25.88
N VAL A 17 4.99 8.67 24.71
CA VAL A 17 4.91 9.36 23.42
C VAL A 17 3.60 10.13 23.28
N LEU A 18 2.47 9.54 23.69
CA LEU A 18 1.15 10.18 23.63
C LEU A 18 1.10 11.43 24.53
N VAL A 19 1.48 11.31 25.80
CA VAL A 19 1.50 12.43 26.76
C VAL A 19 2.47 13.52 26.30
N GLY A 20 3.62 13.14 25.76
CA GLY A 20 4.60 14.06 25.16
C GLY A 20 4.04 14.83 23.96
N TYR A 21 3.02 14.33 23.27
CA TYR A 21 2.33 15.07 22.20
C TYR A 21 1.37 16.13 22.77
N PHE A 22 0.64 15.81 23.85
CA PHE A 22 -0.38 16.70 24.42
C PHE A 22 0.17 17.82 25.33
N PHE A 23 1.18 17.54 26.15
CA PHE A 23 1.59 18.47 27.22
C PHE A 23 2.79 19.38 26.89
N GLN A 24 3.48 19.18 25.76
CA GLN A 24 4.57 20.03 25.25
C GLN A 24 5.62 20.49 26.29
N ILE A 25 5.88 19.67 27.32
CA ILE A 25 6.91 19.94 28.33
C ILE A 25 8.29 19.57 27.74
N PRO A 26 9.34 20.40 27.88
CA PRO A 26 10.65 20.16 27.25
C PRO A 26 11.22 18.76 27.49
N ILE A 27 11.20 18.29 28.75
CA ILE A 27 11.71 16.95 29.10
C ILE A 27 10.92 15.81 28.42
N LEU A 28 9.61 15.98 28.26
CA LEU A 28 8.73 14.99 27.63
C LEU A 28 8.88 15.01 26.11
N SER A 29 9.12 16.18 25.51
CA SER A 29 9.40 16.26 24.08
C SER A 29 10.73 15.61 23.72
N ASP A 30 11.76 15.75 24.55
CA ASP A 30 13.08 15.14 24.30
C ASP A 30 12.99 13.61 24.36
N ILE A 31 12.33 13.07 25.40
CA ILE A 31 12.10 11.63 25.54
C ILE A 31 11.23 11.09 24.40
N ARG A 32 10.17 11.81 24.02
CA ARG A 32 9.32 11.45 22.88
C ARG A 32 10.13 11.38 21.59
N ASN A 33 10.95 12.39 21.31
CA ASN A 33 11.76 12.44 20.09
C ASN A 33 12.78 11.29 20.08
N LEU A 34 13.43 11.00 21.21
CA LEU A 34 14.33 9.85 21.34
C LEU A 34 13.62 8.52 21.01
N ILE A 35 12.43 8.30 21.57
CA ILE A 35 11.65 7.08 21.32
C ILE A 35 11.21 7.02 19.84
N LEU A 36 10.79 8.14 19.26
CA LEU A 36 10.40 8.21 17.84
C LEU A 36 11.60 7.97 16.91
N ASP A 37 12.78 8.49 17.22
CA ASP A 37 13.99 8.24 16.44
C ASP A 37 14.36 6.76 16.47
N TRP A 38 14.27 6.10 17.62
CA TRP A 38 14.43 4.65 17.70
C TRP A 38 13.36 3.90 16.89
N ALA A 39 12.11 4.31 16.98
CA ALA A 39 11.02 3.69 16.23
C ALA A 39 11.22 3.82 14.70
N VAL A 40 11.60 5.01 14.21
CA VAL A 40 11.89 5.26 12.80
C VAL A 40 13.10 4.47 12.33
N THR A 41 14.16 4.40 13.15
CA THR A 41 15.36 3.61 12.83
C THR A 41 15.04 2.11 12.74
N LEU A 42 14.26 1.58 13.69
CA LEU A 42 13.80 0.19 13.66
C LEU A 42 12.88 -0.08 12.47
N ALA A 43 12.01 0.86 12.10
CA ALA A 43 11.17 0.75 10.91
C ALA A 43 12.01 0.69 9.62
N ALA A 44 13.09 1.48 9.51
CA ALA A 44 14.02 1.40 8.39
C ALA A 44 14.70 0.03 8.31
N ILE A 45 15.15 -0.52 9.44
CA ILE A 45 15.71 -1.88 9.51
C ILE A 45 14.66 -2.92 9.12
N MET A 46 13.40 -2.74 9.51
CA MET A 46 12.30 -3.65 9.17
C MET A 46 12.07 -3.74 7.66
N VAL A 47 12.19 -2.63 6.94
CA VAL A 47 12.15 -2.64 5.46
C VAL A 47 13.27 -3.52 4.90
N PHE A 48 14.49 -3.39 5.45
CA PHE A 48 15.61 -4.22 5.03
C PHE A 48 15.38 -5.72 5.34
N ILE A 49 14.84 -6.04 6.52
CA ILE A 49 14.42 -7.41 6.87
C ILE A 49 13.37 -7.93 5.88
N GLY A 50 12.42 -7.09 5.44
CA GLY A 50 11.44 -7.43 4.43
C GLY A 50 12.06 -7.82 3.09
N VAL A 51 13.08 -7.07 2.64
CA VAL A 51 13.86 -7.39 1.43
C VAL A 51 14.60 -8.71 1.60
N LEU A 52 15.26 -8.94 2.74
CA LEU A 52 15.94 -10.19 3.04
C LEU A 52 14.98 -11.39 3.09
N ASN A 53 13.78 -11.21 3.64
CA ASN A 53 12.75 -12.25 3.68
C ASN A 53 12.28 -12.60 2.26
N LEU A 54 12.05 -11.60 1.42
CA LEU A 54 11.72 -11.81 0.00
C LEU A 54 12.84 -12.58 -0.71
N LEU A 55 14.11 -12.20 -0.50
CA LEU A 55 15.26 -12.94 -1.05
C LEU A 55 15.31 -14.39 -0.54
N SER A 56 15.09 -14.60 0.76
CA SER A 56 15.12 -15.93 1.39
C SER A 56 14.06 -16.87 0.81
N ILE A 57 12.81 -16.40 0.72
CA ILE A 57 11.68 -17.19 0.20
C ILE A 57 11.92 -17.53 -1.28
N ASN A 58 12.39 -16.56 -2.07
CA ASN A 58 12.61 -16.76 -3.51
C ASN A 58 13.86 -17.63 -3.78
N ASN A 59 14.92 -17.51 -2.97
CA ASN A 59 16.10 -18.37 -3.06
C ASN A 59 15.76 -19.84 -2.74
N SER A 60 14.93 -20.08 -1.72
CA SER A 60 14.43 -21.42 -1.41
C SER A 60 13.63 -22.03 -2.57
N ARG A 61 12.75 -21.23 -3.22
CA ARG A 61 11.98 -21.67 -4.41
C ARG A 61 12.87 -22.02 -5.61
N ILE A 62 13.98 -21.29 -5.80
CA ILE A 62 14.96 -21.54 -6.86
C ILE A 62 15.71 -22.85 -6.59
N GLN A 63 16.22 -23.03 -5.38
CA GLN A 63 16.99 -24.23 -4.99
C GLN A 63 16.15 -25.50 -5.03
N THR A 64 14.89 -25.42 -4.61
CA THR A 64 13.96 -26.57 -4.58
C THR A 64 13.26 -26.81 -5.93
N LYS A 65 13.61 -26.08 -6.99
CA LYS A 65 13.03 -26.18 -8.35
C LYS A 65 11.49 -26.22 -8.38
N GLN A 66 10.85 -25.46 -7.49
CA GLN A 66 9.39 -25.41 -7.44
C GLN A 66 8.80 -24.80 -8.72
N LYS A 67 7.53 -25.12 -9.03
CA LYS A 67 6.81 -24.51 -10.15
C LYS A 67 6.86 -22.98 -10.02
N GLY A 68 7.46 -22.31 -11.00
CA GLY A 68 7.68 -20.85 -11.00
C GLY A 68 9.07 -20.39 -10.52
N GLY A 69 10.03 -21.30 -10.27
CA GLY A 69 11.40 -20.95 -9.86
C GLY A 69 12.14 -20.03 -10.84
N PHE A 70 11.83 -20.08 -12.14
CA PHE A 70 12.39 -19.16 -13.12
C PHE A 70 11.93 -17.70 -12.92
N TYR A 71 10.65 -17.48 -12.62
CA TYR A 71 10.13 -16.14 -12.30
C TYR A 71 10.71 -15.60 -10.99
N SER A 72 10.91 -16.49 -10.01
CA SER A 72 11.59 -16.18 -8.76
C SER A 72 13.03 -15.70 -9.00
N LEU A 73 13.76 -16.33 -9.92
CA LEU A 73 15.10 -15.90 -10.32
C LEU A 73 15.10 -14.51 -10.97
N ILE A 74 14.20 -14.27 -11.91
CA ILE A 74 14.06 -12.95 -12.56
C ILE A 74 13.78 -11.88 -11.50
N LEU A 75 12.86 -12.14 -10.58
CA LEU A 75 12.51 -11.20 -9.51
C LEU A 75 13.73 -10.85 -8.65
N VAL A 76 14.49 -11.85 -8.20
CA VAL A 76 15.70 -11.65 -7.38
C VAL A 76 16.74 -10.82 -8.14
N ILE A 77 16.98 -11.14 -9.41
CA ILE A 77 17.93 -10.40 -10.26
C ILE A 77 17.47 -8.94 -10.43
N SER A 78 16.20 -8.72 -10.78
CA SER A 78 15.65 -7.36 -10.94
C SER A 78 15.69 -6.55 -9.65
N LEU A 79 15.44 -7.19 -8.50
CA LEU A 79 15.55 -6.57 -7.18
C LEU A 79 16.99 -6.10 -6.92
N LEU A 80 17.98 -6.97 -7.13
CA LEU A 80 19.39 -6.64 -6.89
C LEU A 80 19.87 -5.53 -7.83
N ILE A 81 19.53 -5.61 -9.12
CA ILE A 81 19.87 -4.57 -10.10
C ILE A 81 19.27 -3.23 -9.67
N THR A 82 17.97 -3.20 -9.33
CA THR A 82 17.29 -1.96 -8.94
C THR A 82 17.85 -1.40 -7.62
N LEU A 83 18.17 -2.26 -6.66
CA LEU A 83 18.79 -1.85 -5.39
C LEU A 83 20.17 -1.24 -5.63
N ILE A 84 21.04 -1.91 -6.39
CA ILE A 84 22.40 -1.42 -6.68
C ILE A 84 22.32 -0.09 -7.43
N LEU A 85 21.48 -0.01 -8.46
CA LEU A 85 21.33 1.22 -9.22
C LEU A 85 20.72 2.35 -8.38
N GLY A 86 19.77 2.06 -7.48
CA GLY A 86 19.19 3.07 -6.58
C GLY A 86 20.15 3.54 -5.48
N LEU A 87 21.13 2.72 -5.09
CA LEU A 87 22.20 3.13 -4.16
C LEU A 87 23.26 3.99 -4.87
N LEU A 88 23.56 3.68 -6.14
CA LEU A 88 24.52 4.43 -6.95
C LEU A 88 23.94 5.74 -7.48
N PHE A 89 22.68 5.72 -7.90
CA PHE A 89 21.98 6.86 -8.51
C PHE A 89 20.90 7.40 -7.57
N LYS A 90 20.94 8.71 -7.31
CA LYS A 90 19.95 9.38 -6.45
C LYS A 90 18.53 9.27 -7.02
N PRO A 91 17.48 9.34 -6.17
CA PRO A 91 16.09 9.43 -6.62
C PRO A 91 15.92 10.56 -7.65
N GLY A 92 15.32 10.24 -8.80
CA GLY A 92 15.12 11.19 -9.91
C GLY A 92 16.17 11.16 -11.02
N HIS A 93 17.24 10.37 -10.91
CA HIS A 93 18.20 10.17 -12.00
C HIS A 93 17.52 9.54 -13.24
N PRO A 94 17.92 9.89 -14.48
CA PRO A 94 17.29 9.37 -15.70
C PRO A 94 17.20 7.84 -15.77
N VAL A 95 18.21 7.14 -15.26
CA VAL A 95 18.22 5.66 -15.19
C VAL A 95 17.12 5.13 -14.24
N MET A 96 16.89 5.79 -13.10
CA MET A 96 15.82 5.40 -12.17
C MET A 96 14.44 5.70 -12.76
N ASN A 97 14.29 6.84 -13.42
CA ASN A 97 13.06 7.18 -14.13
C ASN A 97 12.78 6.17 -15.25
N PHE A 98 13.80 5.74 -15.99
CA PHE A 98 13.66 4.74 -17.03
C PHE A 98 13.13 3.40 -16.48
N ILE A 99 13.68 2.92 -15.35
CA ILE A 99 13.17 1.70 -14.69
C ILE A 99 11.71 1.90 -14.26
N PHE A 100 11.38 3.04 -13.67
CA PHE A 100 10.01 3.35 -13.26
C PHE A 100 9.03 3.33 -14.45
N TYR A 101 9.35 4.03 -15.54
CA TYR A 101 8.49 4.10 -16.72
C TYR A 101 8.42 2.80 -17.52
N SER A 102 9.45 1.95 -17.44
CA SER A 102 9.54 0.71 -18.23
C SER A 102 9.04 -0.52 -17.47
N VAL A 103 9.05 -0.51 -16.14
CA VAL A 103 8.67 -1.67 -15.32
C VAL A 103 7.47 -1.36 -14.44
N GLN A 104 7.54 -0.34 -13.60
CA GLN A 104 6.48 0.00 -12.65
C GLN A 104 5.20 0.42 -13.38
N LEU A 105 5.31 1.38 -14.30
CA LEU A 105 4.15 1.96 -14.97
C LEU A 105 3.38 0.95 -15.85
N PRO A 106 4.03 0.05 -16.63
CA PRO A 106 3.31 -0.98 -17.37
C PRO A 106 2.65 -2.04 -16.47
N VAL A 107 3.28 -2.41 -15.36
CA VAL A 107 2.68 -3.33 -14.38
C VAL A 107 1.42 -2.71 -13.77
N GLU A 108 1.49 -1.45 -13.35
CA GLU A 108 0.32 -0.71 -12.84
C GLU A 108 -0.81 -0.65 -13.88
N ARG A 109 -0.49 -0.31 -15.13
CA ARG A 109 -1.47 -0.31 -16.23
C ARG A 109 -2.09 -1.69 -16.47
N SER A 110 -1.30 -2.75 -16.38
CA SER A 110 -1.78 -4.12 -16.56
C SER A 110 -2.75 -4.52 -15.44
N LEU A 111 -2.43 -4.15 -14.19
CA LEU A 111 -3.32 -4.37 -13.04
C LEU A 111 -4.61 -3.56 -13.17
N MET A 112 -4.53 -2.29 -13.60
CA MET A 112 -5.71 -1.47 -13.87
C MET A 112 -6.56 -2.05 -15.01
N ALA A 113 -5.94 -2.59 -16.06
CA ALA A 113 -6.66 -3.25 -17.14
C ALA A 113 -7.37 -4.52 -16.64
N LEU A 114 -6.72 -5.34 -15.81
CA LEU A 114 -7.35 -6.50 -15.18
C LEU A 114 -8.53 -6.08 -14.29
N LEU A 115 -8.39 -5.01 -13.52
CA LEU A 115 -9.49 -4.45 -12.72
C LEU A 115 -10.65 -3.97 -13.61
N ALA A 116 -10.38 -3.26 -14.71
CA ALA A 116 -11.41 -2.81 -15.63
C ALA A 116 -12.17 -3.99 -16.27
N VAL A 117 -11.45 -5.02 -16.73
CA VAL A 117 -12.06 -6.23 -17.32
C VAL A 117 -12.87 -7.00 -16.27
N THR A 118 -12.34 -7.18 -15.05
CA THR A 118 -13.07 -7.87 -13.98
C THR A 118 -14.31 -7.10 -13.53
N LEU A 119 -14.26 -5.77 -13.45
CA LEU A 119 -15.42 -4.92 -13.18
C LEU A 119 -16.49 -5.04 -14.29
N LEU A 120 -16.07 -5.03 -15.55
CA LEU A 120 -16.98 -5.22 -16.68
C LEU A 120 -17.67 -6.59 -16.62
N LEU A 121 -16.90 -7.65 -16.40
CA LEU A 121 -17.44 -9.02 -16.27
C LEU A 121 -18.36 -9.16 -15.06
N ALA A 122 -17.99 -8.58 -13.91
CA ALA A 122 -18.83 -8.55 -12.71
C ALA A 122 -20.15 -7.83 -12.96
N SER A 123 -20.11 -6.69 -13.66
CA SER A 123 -21.31 -5.92 -14.04
C SER A 123 -22.25 -6.74 -14.93
N ILE A 124 -21.72 -7.43 -15.94
CA ILE A 124 -22.50 -8.34 -16.80
C ILE A 124 -23.09 -9.49 -15.99
N HIS A 125 -22.30 -10.09 -15.09
CA HIS A 125 -22.75 -11.22 -14.27
C HIS A 125 -23.87 -10.81 -13.29
N LEU A 126 -23.76 -9.63 -12.67
CA LEU A 126 -24.75 -9.07 -11.75
C LEU A 126 -26.08 -8.76 -12.46
N LEU A 127 -26.04 -8.24 -13.70
CA LEU A 127 -27.24 -8.01 -14.51
C LEU A 127 -27.96 -9.29 -14.91
N ARG A 128 -27.21 -10.35 -15.23
CA ARG A 128 -27.78 -11.62 -15.71
C ARG A 128 -28.45 -12.43 -14.61
N ARG A 129 -28.01 -12.29 -13.35
CA ARG A 129 -28.49 -13.15 -12.26
C ARG A 129 -29.82 -12.66 -11.71
N GLN A 130 -29.90 -11.43 -11.19
CA GLN A 130 -31.14 -10.71 -10.86
C GLN A 130 -30.85 -9.20 -10.71
N PRO A 131 -31.53 -8.30 -11.45
CA PRO A 131 -31.32 -6.86 -11.30
C PRO A 131 -31.94 -6.37 -9.98
N ASN A 132 -31.10 -6.17 -8.96
CA ASN A 132 -31.48 -5.47 -7.73
C ASN A 132 -31.02 -4.00 -7.80
N LEU A 133 -31.56 -3.12 -6.95
CA LEU A 133 -31.20 -1.69 -6.92
C LEU A 133 -29.67 -1.50 -6.79
N PHE A 134 -29.02 -2.30 -5.95
CA PHE A 134 -27.57 -2.30 -5.80
C PHE A 134 -26.82 -2.71 -7.07
N SER A 135 -27.34 -3.68 -7.84
CA SER A 135 -26.76 -4.09 -9.13
C SER A 135 -26.84 -2.95 -10.16
N VAL A 136 -27.95 -2.20 -10.17
CA VAL A 136 -28.12 -1.04 -11.05
C VAL A 136 -27.16 0.08 -10.68
N ILE A 137 -27.05 0.42 -9.38
CA ILE A 137 -26.11 1.43 -8.89
C ILE A 137 -24.66 1.03 -9.23
N PHE A 138 -24.30 -0.24 -9.01
CA PHE A 138 -22.97 -0.76 -9.34
C PHE A 138 -22.67 -0.65 -10.84
N LEU A 139 -23.63 -0.99 -11.68
CA LEU A 139 -23.48 -0.90 -13.12
C LEU A 139 -23.29 0.54 -13.57
N VAL A 140 -24.15 1.46 -13.12
CA VAL A 140 -24.04 2.88 -13.47
C VAL A 140 -22.68 3.42 -13.05
N THR A 141 -22.24 3.09 -11.84
CA THR A 141 -20.92 3.51 -11.32
C THR A 141 -19.78 2.95 -12.16
N THR A 142 -19.82 1.66 -12.48
CA THR A 142 -18.79 1.00 -13.30
C THR A 142 -18.77 1.56 -14.72
N LEU A 143 -19.95 1.82 -15.30
CA LEU A 143 -20.08 2.44 -16.62
C LEU A 143 -19.44 3.83 -16.62
N LEU A 144 -19.76 4.67 -15.62
CA LEU A 144 -19.18 6.01 -15.47
C LEU A 144 -17.66 5.97 -15.33
N ILE A 145 -17.12 5.04 -14.54
CA ILE A 145 -15.67 4.88 -14.35
C ILE A 145 -14.99 4.42 -15.64
N LEU A 146 -15.55 3.42 -16.32
CA LEU A 146 -15.01 2.92 -17.59
C LEU A 146 -15.08 4.01 -18.67
N LEU A 147 -16.17 4.76 -18.77
CA LEU A 147 -16.30 5.85 -19.74
C LEU A 147 -15.33 7.00 -19.43
N GLY A 148 -15.15 7.33 -18.15
CA GLY A 148 -14.22 8.38 -17.70
C GLY A 148 -12.75 8.03 -17.89
N THR A 149 -12.41 6.74 -18.00
CA THR A 149 -11.03 6.26 -18.20
C THR A 149 -10.75 5.79 -19.63
N ALA A 150 -11.79 5.55 -20.44
CA ALA A 150 -11.66 5.05 -21.81
C ALA A 150 -11.02 6.10 -22.74
N PRO A 151 -9.96 5.73 -23.49
CA PRO A 151 -9.49 6.52 -24.62
C PRO A 151 -10.51 6.39 -25.76
N LEU A 152 -11.44 7.34 -25.87
CA LEU A 152 -12.41 7.39 -26.96
C LEU A 152 -11.70 7.72 -28.29
N PRO A 153 -11.82 6.87 -29.33
CA PRO A 153 -11.14 7.05 -30.61
C PRO A 153 -11.81 8.10 -31.52
N PHE A 154 -13.06 8.47 -31.21
CA PHE A 154 -13.77 9.55 -31.89
C PHE A 154 -13.46 10.85 -31.13
N GLY A 155 -13.03 11.89 -31.86
CA GLY A 155 -12.43 13.12 -31.33
C GLY A 155 -13.13 13.75 -30.11
N VAL A 156 -12.36 14.59 -29.41
CA VAL A 156 -12.73 15.31 -28.19
C VAL A 156 -14.12 15.97 -28.29
N LEU A 157 -15.15 15.27 -27.83
CA LEU A 157 -16.41 15.90 -27.45
C LEU A 157 -16.13 16.73 -26.18
N PRO A 158 -16.23 18.06 -26.23
CA PRO A 158 -15.80 18.93 -25.13
C PRO A 158 -16.50 18.62 -23.79
N PHE A 159 -17.75 18.12 -23.85
CA PHE A 159 -18.48 17.69 -22.66
C PHE A 159 -17.85 16.47 -21.94
N PHE A 160 -17.33 15.50 -22.69
CA PHE A 160 -16.72 14.29 -22.13
C PHE A 160 -15.28 14.53 -21.66
N SER A 161 -14.53 15.40 -22.36
CA SER A 161 -13.14 15.71 -22.00
C SER A 161 -13.01 16.60 -20.77
N ASP A 162 -13.88 17.61 -20.62
CA ASP A 162 -13.64 18.70 -19.67
C ASP A 162 -14.40 18.53 -18.35
N ILE A 163 -15.45 17.70 -18.33
CA ILE A 163 -16.30 17.52 -17.15
C ILE A 163 -16.17 16.09 -16.61
N LEU A 164 -16.46 15.09 -17.44
CA LEU A 164 -16.55 13.70 -16.96
C LEU A 164 -15.19 13.09 -16.60
N ARG A 165 -14.16 13.27 -17.45
CA ARG A 165 -12.81 12.76 -17.16
C ARG A 165 -12.19 13.34 -15.89
N PRO A 166 -12.10 14.67 -15.70
CA PRO A 166 -11.52 15.23 -14.48
C PRO A 166 -12.38 14.93 -13.25
N PHE A 167 -13.72 14.91 -13.37
CA PHE A 167 -14.57 14.56 -12.23
C PHE A 167 -14.34 13.11 -11.76
N VAL A 168 -14.30 12.14 -12.68
CA VAL A 168 -14.05 10.73 -12.31
C VAL A 168 -12.62 10.55 -11.78
N ALA A 169 -11.61 11.11 -12.45
CA ALA A 169 -10.21 10.90 -12.07
C ALA A 169 -9.78 11.69 -10.83
N GLN A 170 -10.19 12.96 -10.72
CA GLN A 170 -9.71 13.88 -9.68
C GLN A 170 -10.64 13.94 -8.47
N VAL A 171 -11.94 13.67 -8.63
CA VAL A 171 -12.86 13.63 -7.49
C VAL A 171 -13.07 12.21 -7.04
N LEU A 172 -13.61 11.33 -7.89
CA LEU A 172 -14.04 10.01 -7.44
C LEU A 172 -12.87 9.05 -7.16
N ALA A 173 -11.93 8.92 -8.10
CA ALA A 173 -10.76 8.06 -7.92
C ALA A 173 -9.82 8.60 -6.85
N ALA A 174 -9.62 9.92 -6.79
CA ALA A 174 -8.83 10.54 -5.73
C ALA A 174 -9.50 10.41 -4.35
N ALA A 175 -10.84 10.54 -4.26
CA ALA A 175 -11.59 10.30 -3.02
C ALA A 175 -11.48 8.83 -2.58
N GLY A 176 -11.56 7.87 -3.52
CA GLY A 176 -11.32 6.46 -3.24
C GLY A 176 -9.91 6.20 -2.71
N ALA A 177 -8.88 6.73 -3.39
CA ALA A 177 -7.49 6.60 -2.95
C ALA A 177 -7.27 7.21 -1.55
N ARG A 178 -7.80 8.41 -1.30
CA ARG A 178 -7.76 9.05 0.03
C ARG A 178 -8.53 8.23 1.07
N GLY A 179 -9.68 7.67 0.71
CA GLY A 179 -10.47 6.79 1.56
C GLY A 179 -9.69 5.54 1.98
N ILE A 180 -8.96 4.92 1.05
CA ILE A 180 -8.07 3.78 1.35
C ILE A 180 -6.95 4.22 2.31
N LEU A 181 -6.31 5.37 2.05
CA LEU A 181 -5.26 5.88 2.93
C LEU A 181 -5.76 6.18 4.34
N LEU A 182 -6.96 6.77 4.47
CA LEU A 182 -7.61 7.00 5.75
C LEU A 182 -7.96 5.67 6.44
N GLY A 183 -8.48 4.69 5.69
CA GLY A 183 -8.77 3.35 6.21
C GLY A 183 -7.52 2.66 6.75
N ILE A 184 -6.40 2.73 6.03
CA ILE A 184 -5.11 2.20 6.47
C ILE A 184 -4.65 2.93 7.74
N ALA A 185 -4.73 4.26 7.77
CA ALA A 185 -4.35 5.05 8.94
C ALA A 185 -5.21 4.69 10.17
N LEU A 186 -6.52 4.51 10.01
CA LEU A 186 -7.40 4.08 11.09
C LEU A 186 -7.09 2.66 11.55
N ALA A 187 -6.78 1.75 10.62
CA ALA A 187 -6.42 0.36 10.94
C ALA A 187 -5.10 0.29 11.73
N THR A 188 -4.08 1.07 11.34
CA THR A 188 -2.80 1.12 12.06
C THR A 188 -2.97 1.77 13.45
N LEU A 189 -3.76 2.84 13.56
CA LEU A 189 -4.11 3.45 14.85
C LEU A 189 -4.86 2.47 15.75
N THR A 190 -5.84 1.74 15.22
CA THR A 190 -6.61 0.75 15.98
C THR A 190 -5.71 -0.36 16.49
N THR A 191 -4.78 -0.83 15.67
CA THR A 191 -3.79 -1.85 16.06
C THR A 191 -2.89 -1.32 17.18
N GLY A 192 -2.40 -0.07 17.05
CA GLY A 192 -1.62 0.60 18.10
C GLY A 192 -2.40 0.75 19.40
N LEU A 193 -3.63 1.26 19.36
CA LEU A 193 -4.50 1.42 20.53
C LEU A 193 -4.77 0.10 21.23
N ARG A 194 -5.00 -0.98 20.48
CA ARG A 194 -5.25 -2.30 21.05
C ARG A 194 -4.02 -2.83 21.83
N VAL A 195 -2.81 -2.55 21.34
CA VAL A 195 -1.57 -2.84 22.06
C VAL A 195 -1.43 -1.94 23.29
N LEU A 196 -1.75 -0.64 23.20
CA LEU A 196 -1.67 0.30 24.32
C LEU A 196 -2.65 -0.06 25.46
N PHE A 197 -3.86 -0.49 25.14
CA PHE A 197 -4.83 -0.96 26.12
C PHE A 197 -4.52 -2.38 26.63
N GLY A 198 -3.44 -3.01 26.14
CA GLY A 198 -3.02 -4.35 26.56
C GLY A 198 -3.96 -5.48 26.14
N VAL A 199 -4.87 -5.20 25.21
CA VAL A 199 -5.80 -6.18 24.62
C VAL A 199 -5.02 -7.13 23.70
N ASP A 200 -4.12 -6.60 22.88
CA ASP A 200 -3.17 -7.40 22.09
C ASP A 200 -1.80 -7.41 22.77
N ARG A 201 -1.23 -8.61 22.95
CA ARG A 201 0.07 -8.82 23.59
C ARG A 201 1.06 -9.44 22.59
N PRO A 202 1.63 -8.65 21.66
CA PRO A 202 2.47 -9.17 20.57
C PRO A 202 3.76 -9.84 21.07
N TYR A 203 4.21 -9.51 22.28
CA TYR A 203 5.42 -10.06 22.90
C TYR A 203 5.12 -11.15 23.94
N GLY A 204 3.86 -11.55 24.07
CA GLY A 204 3.45 -12.73 24.83
C GLY A 204 3.83 -13.98 24.05
N GLY A 205 5.06 -14.47 24.24
CA GLY A 205 5.34 -15.87 23.95
C GLY A 205 4.33 -16.76 24.67
N GLN A 206 3.91 -17.84 24.01
CA GLN A 206 3.09 -18.90 24.60
C GLN A 206 3.57 -19.25 26.01
#